data_AF-A0A0K2RI42-F1
#
_entry.id   AF-A0A0K2RI42-F1
#
_cell.length_a   1.000
_cell.length_b   1.000
_cell.length_c   1.000
_cell.angle_alpha   90.00
_cell.angle_beta   90.00
_cell.angle_gamma   90.00
#
_symmetry.space_group_name_H-M   'P 1'
#
loop_
_entity.id
_entity.type
_entity.pdbx_description
1 polymer ?
#
loop_
_entity_poly.entity_id
_entity_poly.type
_entity_poly.pdbx_seq_one_letter_code
_entity_poly.pdbx_strand_id
1 'polypeptide(L)'
;MWCAVAPGTEFRSWPAAPAPGFRRAHASQGCIVLSLERMNRILQLNADDETAVVEPGVVNADLNAAASEHGLMYAPDPASYKMSTIGGNVATNAGGLRCAKYGVTRDSVLALDVVLADGSLIHTGHQTFKGVAGYDLTALFVGSEGTLGIVVGVTVRLRYLPREVQTVAAFYPDFRGAAAGVLAVGRTRVSPPSWKCSTPERWPSSTNCTARTSENADRRCC
;
A
#
# COMPACT_ATOMS: atom_id res chain seq x y z
N MET A 1 -24.13 0.75 9.64
CA MET A 1 -23.03 1.26 8.79
C MET A 1 -21.73 0.74 9.39
N TRP A 2 -20.94 -0.03 8.65
CA TRP A 2 -19.77 -0.72 9.19
C TRP A 2 -18.58 0.24 9.26
N CYS A 3 -17.92 0.31 10.41
CA CYS A 3 -16.69 1.07 10.58
C CYS A 3 -15.56 0.12 10.96
N ALA A 4 -14.66 -0.14 10.01
CA ALA A 4 -13.36 -0.72 10.29
C ALA A 4 -12.44 0.40 10.83
N VAL A 5 -11.93 0.25 12.04
CA VAL A 5 -11.04 1.23 12.69
C VAL A 5 -9.74 0.52 13.05
N ALA A 6 -8.61 1.13 12.68
CA ALA A 6 -7.26 0.67 13.04
C ALA A 6 -6.97 0.90 14.55
N PRO A 7 -5.99 0.19 15.15
CA PRO A 7 -5.80 0.18 16.60
C PRO A 7 -5.40 1.55 17.17
N GLY A 8 -5.86 1.87 18.39
CA GLY A 8 -5.30 2.95 19.22
C GLY A 8 -6.09 4.28 19.27
N THR A 9 -7.32 4.35 18.77
CA THR A 9 -8.13 5.57 18.91
C THR A 9 -8.99 5.49 20.18
N GLU A 10 -8.55 6.12 21.27
CA GLU A 10 -9.43 6.41 22.40
C GLU A 10 -10.63 7.22 21.91
N PHE A 11 -11.84 6.76 22.25
CA PHE A 11 -13.08 7.48 22.00
C PHE A 11 -13.23 8.62 23.00
N ARG A 12 -12.35 9.61 22.93
CA ARG A 12 -12.55 10.91 23.59
C ARG A 12 -13.20 11.82 22.56
N SER A 13 -14.42 12.26 22.84
CA SER A 13 -15.12 13.30 22.09
C SER A 13 -14.21 14.52 21.95
N TRP A 14 -13.50 14.63 20.83
CA TRP A 14 -12.69 15.78 20.49
C TRP A 14 -13.49 16.67 19.55
N PRO A 15 -13.63 17.97 19.86
CA PRO A 15 -14.37 18.89 19.01
C PRO A 15 -13.71 18.98 17.63
N ALA A 16 -14.57 19.04 16.62
CA ALA A 16 -14.24 18.96 15.22
C ALA A 16 -13.19 19.99 14.78
N ALA A 17 -12.11 19.50 14.17
CA ALA A 17 -11.34 20.26 13.17
C ALA A 17 -10.86 19.30 12.08
N PRO A 18 -11.17 19.57 10.79
CA PRO A 18 -10.72 18.72 9.69
C PRO A 18 -9.28 19.06 9.31
N ALA A 19 -8.37 18.10 9.44
CA ALA A 19 -7.11 18.13 8.70
C ALA A 19 -7.36 17.57 7.28
N PRO A 20 -7.00 18.29 6.21
CA PRO A 20 -7.21 17.82 4.84
C PRO A 20 -6.19 16.72 4.49
N GLY A 21 -6.67 15.53 4.12
CA GLY A 21 -5.84 14.47 3.52
C GLY A 21 -6.03 13.05 4.06
N PHE A 22 -6.72 12.87 5.19
CA PHE A 22 -6.99 11.56 5.78
C PHE A 22 -8.50 11.38 5.97
N ARG A 23 -9.17 10.61 5.09
CA ARG A 23 -10.58 10.27 5.29
C ARG A 23 -10.69 9.27 6.44
N ARG A 24 -11.38 9.66 7.50
CA ARG A 24 -11.65 8.82 8.67
C ARG A 24 -12.96 8.07 8.45
N ALA A 25 -12.93 6.75 8.66
CA ALA A 25 -14.13 6.00 8.97
C ALA A 25 -14.60 6.46 10.37
N HIS A 26 -15.80 7.02 10.45
CA HIS A 26 -16.38 7.53 11.69
C HIS A 26 -17.58 6.70 12.11
N ALA A 27 -17.52 6.12 13.32
CA ALA A 27 -18.64 5.43 13.91
C ALA A 27 -19.73 6.43 14.29
N SER A 28 -20.93 6.25 13.75
CA SER A 28 -22.13 6.99 14.18
C SER A 28 -22.86 6.24 15.29
N GLN A 29 -23.75 6.95 15.99
CA GLN A 29 -24.62 6.34 17.00
C GLN A 29 -25.38 5.14 16.42
N GLY A 30 -25.43 4.04 17.17
CA GLY A 30 -26.06 2.78 16.75
C GLY A 30 -25.26 1.91 15.79
N CYS A 31 -24.02 2.26 15.45
CA CYS A 31 -23.15 1.42 14.63
C CYS A 31 -22.31 0.43 15.45
N ILE A 32 -22.00 -0.70 14.84
CA ILE A 32 -21.06 -1.69 15.37
C ILE A 32 -19.67 -1.37 14.79
N VAL A 33 -18.67 -1.30 15.67
CA VAL A 33 -17.27 -1.27 15.28
C VAL A 33 -16.80 -2.71 15.12
N LEU A 34 -16.47 -3.09 13.88
CA LEU A 34 -15.98 -4.43 13.57
C LEU A 34 -14.47 -4.36 13.35
N SER A 35 -13.72 -4.95 14.28
CA SER A 35 -12.27 -5.10 14.13
C SER A 35 -11.94 -6.46 13.51
N LEU A 36 -11.10 -6.44 12.47
CA LEU A 36 -10.58 -7.63 11.80
C LEU A 36 -9.12 -7.92 12.18
N GLU A 37 -8.57 -7.24 13.19
CA GLU A 37 -7.15 -7.34 13.58
C GLU A 37 -6.72 -8.76 13.98
N ARG A 38 -7.67 -9.58 14.44
CA ARG A 38 -7.43 -10.97 14.86
C ARG A 38 -7.52 -11.96 13.70
N MET A 39 -7.98 -11.52 12.54
CA MET A 39 -7.89 -12.27 11.30
C MET A 39 -6.54 -11.93 10.64
N ASN A 40 -5.44 -12.36 11.24
CA ASN A 40 -4.08 -11.96 10.89
C ASN A 40 -3.18 -13.11 10.42
N ARG A 41 -3.78 -14.17 9.87
CA ARG A 41 -3.03 -15.32 9.36
C ARG A 41 -2.75 -15.19 7.86
N ILE A 42 -1.53 -15.53 7.48
CA ILE A 42 -1.17 -15.87 6.10
C ILE A 42 -1.62 -17.30 5.89
N LEU A 43 -2.66 -17.49 5.08
CA LEU A 43 -3.29 -18.80 4.87
C LEU A 43 -2.50 -19.64 3.87
N GLN A 44 -2.00 -19.01 2.81
CA GLN A 44 -1.18 -19.65 1.77
C GLN A 44 -0.17 -18.66 1.21
N LEU A 45 1.03 -19.14 0.88
CA LEU A 45 2.07 -18.40 0.19
C LEU A 45 2.65 -19.30 -0.90
N ASN A 46 2.31 -19.02 -2.15
CA ASN A 46 2.71 -19.80 -3.31
C ASN A 46 3.82 -19.04 -4.04
N ALA A 47 5.07 -19.41 -3.74
CA ALA A 47 6.24 -18.73 -4.30
C ALA A 47 6.33 -18.88 -5.83
N ASP A 48 5.99 -20.06 -6.35
CA ASP A 48 6.04 -20.37 -7.78
C ASP A 48 5.02 -19.57 -8.60
N ASP A 49 3.84 -19.34 -8.02
CA ASP A 49 2.77 -18.55 -8.65
C ASP A 49 2.87 -17.05 -8.34
N GLU A 50 3.85 -16.63 -7.53
CA GLU A 50 3.97 -15.27 -6.96
C GLU A 50 2.63 -14.79 -6.35
N THR A 51 1.96 -15.63 -5.56
CA THR A 51 0.68 -15.27 -4.90
C THR A 51 0.68 -15.57 -3.41
N ALA A 52 -0.17 -14.87 -2.67
CA ALA A 52 -0.46 -15.19 -1.27
C ALA A 52 -1.96 -15.01 -0.98
N VAL A 53 -2.51 -15.91 -0.17
CA VAL A 53 -3.86 -15.81 0.39
C VAL A 53 -3.73 -15.43 1.85
N VAL A 54 -4.33 -14.31 2.24
CA VAL A 54 -4.17 -13.72 3.56
C VAL A 54 -5.50 -13.30 4.16
N GLU A 55 -5.59 -13.38 5.48
CA GLU A 55 -6.67 -12.74 6.22
C GLU A 55 -6.47 -11.20 6.23
N PRO A 56 -7.55 -10.40 6.31
CA PRO A 56 -7.52 -8.94 6.12
C PRO A 56 -6.76 -8.17 7.22
N GLY A 57 -6.58 -8.76 8.40
CA GLY A 57 -5.84 -8.20 9.52
C GLY A 57 -4.33 -8.38 9.44
N VAL A 58 -3.80 -9.12 8.45
CA VAL A 58 -2.36 -9.26 8.25
C VAL A 58 -1.74 -7.89 8.00
N VAL A 59 -0.65 -7.56 8.70
CA VAL A 59 0.10 -6.31 8.50
C VAL A 59 0.99 -6.43 7.28
N ASN A 60 1.09 -5.35 6.49
CA ASN A 60 1.93 -5.30 5.29
C ASN A 60 3.38 -5.72 5.52
N ALA A 61 3.96 -5.32 6.66
CA ALA A 61 5.32 -5.70 7.04
C ALA A 61 5.47 -7.21 7.28
N ASP A 62 4.48 -7.84 7.91
CA ASP A 62 4.50 -9.28 8.21
C ASP A 62 4.38 -10.11 6.94
N LEU A 63 3.50 -9.71 6.02
CA LEU A 63 3.41 -10.34 4.70
C LEU A 63 4.72 -10.18 3.92
N ASN A 64 5.33 -9.00 3.94
CA ASN A 64 6.61 -8.77 3.28
C ASN A 64 7.74 -9.60 3.90
N ALA A 65 7.76 -9.75 5.23
CA ALA A 65 8.74 -10.60 5.90
C ALA A 65 8.63 -12.05 5.42
N ALA A 66 7.42 -12.63 5.46
CA ALA A 66 7.18 -13.99 4.98
C ALA A 66 7.50 -14.17 3.48
N ALA A 67 7.09 -13.22 2.62
CA ALA A 67 7.40 -13.28 1.19
C ALA A 67 8.90 -13.16 0.90
N SER A 68 9.64 -12.39 1.72
CA SER A 68 11.07 -12.15 1.51
C SER A 68 11.93 -13.40 1.68
N GLU A 69 11.48 -14.37 2.48
CA GLU A 69 12.13 -15.68 2.62
C GLU A 69 12.17 -16.45 1.30
N HIS A 70 11.25 -16.16 0.39
CA HIS A 70 11.17 -16.73 -0.95
C HIS A 70 11.72 -15.80 -2.05
N GLY A 71 12.42 -14.71 -1.69
CA GLY A 71 12.89 -13.73 -2.67
C GLY A 71 11.76 -12.88 -3.27
N LEU A 72 10.59 -12.82 -2.62
CA LEU A 72 9.42 -12.09 -3.06
C LEU A 72 9.09 -10.90 -2.14
N MET A 73 8.23 -10.01 -2.60
CA MET A 73 7.71 -8.87 -1.86
C MET A 73 6.27 -8.56 -2.26
N TYR A 74 5.50 -8.06 -1.31
CA TYR A 74 4.24 -7.36 -1.55
C TYR A 74 4.54 -5.89 -1.88
N ALA A 75 4.18 -5.48 -3.10
CA ALA A 75 4.67 -4.22 -3.67
C ALA A 75 4.05 -2.93 -3.09
N PRO A 76 2.74 -2.87 -2.77
CA PRO A 76 2.14 -1.68 -2.17
C PRO A 76 2.79 -1.35 -0.81
N ASP A 77 3.41 -0.16 -0.73
CA ASP A 77 4.16 0.29 0.44
C ASP A 77 3.66 1.67 0.95
N PRO A 78 2.44 1.74 1.51
CA PRO A 78 1.96 2.96 2.13
C PRO A 78 2.96 3.44 3.19
N ALA A 79 3.01 4.75 3.46
CA ALA A 79 3.93 5.28 4.48
C ALA A 79 3.73 4.61 5.87
N SER A 80 2.54 4.08 6.11
CA SER A 80 2.14 3.30 7.30
C SER A 80 2.31 1.78 7.16
N TYR A 81 3.07 1.26 6.18
CA TYR A 81 3.16 -0.19 5.90
C TYR A 81 3.57 -1.07 7.10
N LYS A 82 4.23 -0.48 8.10
CA LYS A 82 4.60 -1.17 9.36
C LYS A 82 3.42 -1.46 10.28
N MET A 83 2.28 -0.82 10.05
CA MET A 83 1.08 -0.91 10.90
C MET A 83 -0.21 -1.06 10.09
N SER A 84 -0.22 -0.78 8.79
CA SER A 84 -1.41 -0.93 7.96
C SER A 84 -1.67 -2.40 7.64
N THR A 85 -2.93 -2.78 7.74
CA THR A 85 -3.39 -4.13 7.42
C THR A 85 -3.74 -4.24 5.94
N ILE A 86 -3.67 -5.45 5.39
CA ILE A 86 -3.99 -5.72 3.99
C ILE A 86 -5.44 -5.31 3.69
N GLY A 87 -6.39 -5.65 4.56
CA GLY A 87 -7.80 -5.29 4.40
C GLY A 87 -8.04 -3.77 4.41
N GLY A 88 -7.33 -3.03 5.27
CA GLY A 88 -7.39 -1.56 5.26
C GLY A 88 -6.84 -0.95 3.98
N ASN A 89 -5.75 -1.52 3.46
CA ASN A 89 -5.18 -1.11 2.18
C ASN A 89 -6.14 -1.41 1.02
N VAL A 90 -6.82 -2.57 1.03
CA VAL A 90 -7.87 -2.91 0.05
C VAL A 90 -9.02 -1.92 0.13
N ALA A 91 -9.55 -1.65 1.33
CA ALA A 91 -10.68 -0.75 1.52
C ALA A 91 -10.39 0.68 1.04
N THR A 92 -9.15 1.15 1.14
CA THR A 92 -8.75 2.52 0.78
C THR A 92 -8.06 2.64 -0.59
N ASN A 93 -7.85 1.51 -1.27
CA ASN A 93 -6.96 1.41 -2.44
C ASN A 93 -5.59 2.09 -2.18
N ALA A 94 -4.93 1.70 -1.09
CA ALA A 94 -3.72 2.37 -0.63
C ALA A 94 -2.62 2.38 -1.70
N GLY A 95 -2.03 3.56 -1.91
CA GLY A 95 -0.81 3.74 -2.68
C GLY A 95 0.42 3.79 -1.78
N GLY A 96 1.59 3.96 -2.39
CA GLY A 96 2.87 3.99 -1.69
C GLY A 96 3.96 4.64 -2.53
N LEU A 97 5.18 4.67 -2.00
CA LEU A 97 6.34 5.21 -2.71
C LEU A 97 6.69 4.40 -3.96
N ARG A 98 6.32 3.12 -3.96
CA ARG A 98 6.54 2.16 -5.04
C ARG A 98 5.51 2.21 -6.15
N CYS A 99 4.46 3.02 -6.02
CA CYS A 99 3.31 2.95 -6.92
C CYS A 99 3.64 3.36 -8.36
N ALA A 100 4.66 4.20 -8.56
CA ALA A 100 5.09 4.62 -9.89
C ALA A 100 5.53 3.44 -10.77
N LYS A 101 6.13 2.40 -10.17
CA LYS A 101 6.57 1.20 -10.90
C LYS A 101 5.62 0.02 -10.73
N TYR A 102 5.04 -0.14 -9.54
CA TYR A 102 4.32 -1.37 -9.18
C TYR A 102 2.81 -1.19 -9.00
N GLY A 103 2.29 0.02 -9.17
CA GLY A 103 0.87 0.32 -8.99
C GLY A 103 0.45 0.50 -7.53
N VAL A 104 -0.86 0.65 -7.34
CA VAL A 104 -1.51 0.77 -6.03
C VAL A 104 -2.03 -0.59 -5.57
N THR A 105 -2.70 -0.64 -4.41
CA THR A 105 -3.23 -1.88 -3.86
C THR A 105 -4.10 -2.64 -4.87
N ARG A 106 -4.96 -1.95 -5.63
CA ARG A 106 -5.77 -2.57 -6.70
C ARG A 106 -4.93 -3.42 -7.67
N ASP A 107 -3.75 -2.95 -8.07
CA ASP A 107 -2.90 -3.64 -9.04
C ASP A 107 -2.24 -4.92 -8.47
N SER A 108 -2.32 -5.09 -7.15
CA SER A 108 -1.76 -6.24 -6.42
C SER A 108 -2.84 -7.17 -5.87
N VAL A 109 -4.13 -6.83 -5.94
CA VAL A 109 -5.23 -7.70 -5.47
C VAL A 109 -5.76 -8.53 -6.64
N LEU A 110 -5.81 -9.85 -6.46
CA LEU A 110 -6.27 -10.79 -7.49
C LEU A 110 -7.68 -11.33 -7.21
N ALA A 111 -8.01 -11.54 -5.93
CA ALA A 111 -9.30 -12.05 -5.50
C ALA A 111 -9.66 -11.53 -4.10
N LEU A 112 -10.95 -11.45 -3.80
CA LEU A 112 -11.47 -11.06 -2.48
C LEU A 112 -12.63 -11.96 -2.08
N ASP A 113 -12.65 -12.29 -0.79
CA ASP A 113 -13.81 -12.86 -0.09
C ASP A 113 -14.50 -11.74 0.67
N VAL A 114 -15.78 -11.51 0.37
CA VAL A 114 -16.52 -10.37 0.90
C VAL A 114 -17.85 -10.83 1.49
N VAL A 115 -18.11 -10.44 2.74
CA VAL A 115 -19.43 -10.59 3.37
C VAL A 115 -20.28 -9.37 3.05
N LEU A 116 -21.42 -9.58 2.39
CA LEU A 116 -22.36 -8.53 2.01
C LEU A 116 -23.28 -8.13 3.17
N ALA A 117 -24.08 -7.08 2.96
CA ALA A 117 -24.99 -6.54 3.98
C ALA A 117 -26.08 -7.53 4.44
N ASP A 118 -26.45 -8.49 3.59
CA ASP A 118 -27.38 -9.57 3.91
C ASP A 118 -26.72 -10.76 4.63
N GLY A 119 -25.40 -10.69 4.86
CA GLY A 119 -24.60 -11.75 5.48
C GLY A 119 -24.12 -12.83 4.51
N SER A 120 -24.45 -12.75 3.23
CA SER A 120 -23.94 -13.69 2.22
C SER A 120 -22.44 -13.49 2.00
N LEU A 121 -21.72 -14.60 1.81
CA LEU A 121 -20.31 -14.60 1.42
C LEU A 121 -20.23 -14.71 -0.10
N ILE A 122 -19.54 -13.76 -0.73
CA ILE A 122 -19.20 -13.82 -2.15
C ILE A 122 -17.70 -13.93 -2.36
N HIS A 123 -17.32 -14.60 -3.45
CA HIS A 123 -15.95 -14.70 -3.92
C HIS A 123 -15.83 -13.92 -5.23
N THR A 124 -14.81 -13.07 -5.32
CA THR A 124 -14.55 -12.26 -6.52
C THR A 124 -13.14 -12.52 -7.04
N GLY A 125 -12.95 -12.36 -8.35
CA GLY A 125 -11.64 -12.48 -8.98
C GLY A 125 -11.17 -13.93 -9.11
N HIS A 126 -9.86 -14.11 -9.25
CA HIS A 126 -9.23 -15.41 -9.50
C HIS A 126 -7.84 -15.46 -8.87
N GLN A 127 -7.31 -16.64 -8.59
CA GLN A 127 -5.95 -16.80 -8.07
C GLN A 127 -4.85 -16.79 -9.14
N THR A 128 -5.22 -16.63 -10.41
CA THR A 128 -4.30 -16.62 -11.55
C THR A 128 -4.04 -15.21 -12.05
N PHE A 129 -2.86 -14.96 -12.65
CA PHE A 129 -2.53 -13.66 -13.24
C PHE A 129 -3.50 -13.17 -14.33
N LYS A 130 -4.16 -14.10 -15.03
CA LYS A 130 -5.09 -13.77 -16.11
C LYS A 130 -6.50 -14.22 -15.74
N GLY A 131 -7.35 -13.24 -15.44
CA GLY A 131 -8.80 -13.40 -15.37
C GLY A 131 -9.44 -12.52 -16.43
N VAL A 132 -10.15 -13.11 -17.38
CA VAL A 132 -10.85 -12.36 -18.46
C VAL A 132 -12.35 -12.66 -18.50
N ALA A 133 -12.86 -13.36 -17.50
CA ALA A 133 -14.25 -13.79 -17.46
C ALA A 133 -15.10 -12.78 -16.67
N GLY A 134 -16.04 -12.13 -17.36
CA GLY A 134 -17.07 -11.31 -16.73
C GLY A 134 -16.59 -9.95 -16.22
N TYR A 135 -17.33 -9.40 -15.26
CA TYR A 135 -17.02 -8.11 -14.64
C TYR A 135 -15.93 -8.24 -13.58
N ASP A 136 -15.05 -7.24 -13.51
CA ASP A 136 -14.06 -7.09 -12.45
C ASP A 136 -14.73 -6.59 -11.16
N LEU A 137 -15.45 -7.49 -10.48
CA LEU A 137 -16.09 -7.19 -9.20
C LEU A 137 -15.04 -6.95 -8.10
N THR A 138 -13.85 -7.52 -8.23
CA THR A 138 -12.74 -7.30 -7.28
C THR A 138 -12.38 -5.82 -7.24
N ALA A 139 -12.21 -5.18 -8.40
CA ALA A 139 -11.94 -3.75 -8.46
C ALA A 139 -13.07 -2.88 -7.92
N LEU A 140 -14.33 -3.35 -7.92
CA LEU A 140 -15.45 -2.62 -7.34
C LEU A 140 -15.33 -2.52 -5.81
N PHE A 141 -14.82 -3.57 -5.15
CA PHE A 141 -14.62 -3.58 -3.70
C PHE A 141 -13.34 -2.86 -3.24
N VAL A 142 -12.29 -2.84 -4.07
CA VAL A 142 -11.05 -2.12 -3.77
C VAL A 142 -11.33 -0.61 -3.79
N GLY A 143 -11.05 0.09 -2.69
CA GLY A 143 -11.33 1.53 -2.55
C GLY A 143 -12.78 1.84 -2.16
N SER A 144 -13.61 0.84 -1.84
CA SER A 144 -15.00 1.02 -1.41
C SER A 144 -15.16 1.63 -0.02
N GLU A 145 -14.06 1.80 0.73
CA GLU A 145 -14.04 2.25 2.13
C GLU A 145 -14.95 1.40 3.06
N GLY A 146 -15.23 0.15 2.69
CA GLY A 146 -16.09 -0.78 3.46
C GLY A 146 -17.60 -0.53 3.30
N THR A 147 -18.01 0.29 2.33
CA THR A 147 -19.44 0.62 2.09
C THR A 147 -20.20 -0.48 1.36
N LEU A 148 -19.51 -1.34 0.60
CA LEU A 148 -20.11 -2.38 -0.22
C LEU A 148 -20.13 -3.76 0.45
N GLY A 149 -19.33 -3.95 1.51
CA GLY A 149 -19.20 -5.22 2.22
C GLY A 149 -17.95 -5.27 3.08
N ILE A 150 -17.80 -6.36 3.84
CA ILE A 150 -16.67 -6.61 4.73
C ILE A 150 -15.73 -7.60 4.03
N VAL A 151 -14.51 -7.16 3.72
CA VAL A 151 -13.46 -8.02 3.17
C VAL A 151 -12.94 -8.94 4.26
N VAL A 152 -13.10 -10.25 4.09
CA VAL A 152 -12.72 -11.30 5.06
C VAL A 152 -11.59 -12.20 4.58
N GLY A 153 -11.22 -12.12 3.30
CA GLY A 153 -10.10 -12.84 2.70
C GLY A 153 -9.57 -12.08 1.49
N VAL A 154 -8.25 -12.11 1.30
CA VAL A 154 -7.58 -11.38 0.22
C VAL A 154 -6.56 -12.29 -0.44
N THR A 155 -6.64 -12.44 -1.76
CA THR A 155 -5.55 -13.02 -2.55
C THR A 155 -4.78 -11.89 -3.21
N VAL A 156 -3.47 -11.84 -2.95
CA VAL A 156 -2.58 -10.81 -3.50
C VAL A 156 -1.51 -11.42 -4.40
N ARG A 157 -1.08 -10.60 -5.35
CA ARG A 157 0.09 -10.81 -6.17
C ARG A 157 1.34 -10.33 -5.44
N LEU A 158 2.35 -11.17 -5.44
CA LEU A 158 3.71 -10.88 -5.01
C LEU A 158 4.58 -10.51 -6.22
N ARG A 159 5.75 -9.93 -5.94
CA ARG A 159 6.75 -9.52 -6.93
C ARG A 159 8.12 -9.97 -6.48
N TYR A 160 9.03 -10.24 -7.41
CA TYR A 160 10.41 -10.46 -7.05
C TYR A 160 11.05 -9.26 -6.34
N LEU A 161 11.85 -9.55 -5.33
CA LEU A 161 12.73 -8.57 -4.72
C LEU A 161 13.77 -8.10 -5.76
N PRO A 162 14.06 -6.78 -5.82
CA PRO A 162 15.12 -6.28 -6.69
C PRO A 162 16.48 -6.81 -6.21
N ARG A 163 17.28 -7.31 -7.15
CA ARG A 163 18.64 -7.79 -6.87
C ARG A 163 19.57 -6.67 -6.40
N GLU A 164 19.38 -5.48 -6.97
CA GLU A 164 20.15 -4.28 -6.66
C GLU A 164 19.23 -3.08 -6.56
N VAL A 165 19.54 -2.19 -5.61
CA VAL A 165 18.84 -0.92 -5.40
C VAL A 165 19.88 0.18 -5.43
N GLN A 166 19.67 1.16 -6.31
CA GLN A 166 20.51 2.33 -6.46
C GLN A 166 19.66 3.58 -6.22
N THR A 167 20.16 4.49 -5.39
CA THR A 167 19.49 5.76 -5.08
C THR A 167 20.28 6.89 -5.72
N VAL A 168 19.60 7.71 -6.52
CA VAL A 168 20.18 8.88 -7.19
C VAL A 168 19.53 10.14 -6.63
N ALA A 169 20.34 11.11 -6.21
CA ALA A 169 19.90 12.43 -5.80
C ALA A 169 20.38 13.47 -6.82
N ALA A 170 19.50 14.40 -7.19
CA ALA A 170 19.82 15.52 -8.08
C ALA A 170 19.35 16.82 -7.44
N PHE A 171 20.21 17.84 -7.48
CA PHE A 171 19.95 19.15 -6.91
C PHE A 171 19.73 20.16 -8.02
N TYR A 172 18.74 21.03 -7.84
CA TYR A 172 18.37 22.05 -8.80
C TYR A 172 18.34 23.42 -8.11
N PRO A 173 18.73 24.50 -8.81
CA PRO A 173 18.75 25.84 -8.22
C PRO A 173 17.35 26.38 -7.93
N ASP A 174 16.33 25.87 -8.62
CA ASP A 174 14.94 26.26 -8.42
C ASP A 174 13.96 25.10 -8.70
N PHE A 175 12.70 25.30 -8.30
CA PHE A 175 11.63 24.32 -8.45
C PHE A 175 11.32 24.00 -9.93
N ARG A 176 11.44 24.98 -10.84
CA ARG A 176 11.16 24.76 -12.26
C ARG A 176 12.20 23.84 -12.88
N GLY A 177 13.48 24.01 -12.51
CA GLY A 177 14.57 23.11 -12.87
C GLY A 177 14.34 21.70 -12.36
N ALA A 178 13.93 21.56 -11.09
CA ALA A 178 13.59 20.25 -10.52
C ALA A 178 12.44 19.56 -11.25
N ALA A 179 11.36 20.31 -11.55
CA ALA A 179 10.22 19.79 -12.30
C ALA A 179 10.61 19.36 -13.73
N ALA A 180 11.44 20.16 -14.42
CA ALA A 180 11.95 19.81 -15.75
C ALA A 180 12.82 18.55 -15.71
N GLY A 181 13.66 18.40 -14.69
CA GLY A 181 14.48 17.21 -14.48
C GLY A 181 13.65 15.94 -14.26
N VAL A 182 12.62 16.00 -13.42
CA VAL A 182 11.67 14.89 -13.21
C VAL A 182 11.00 14.49 -14.53
N LEU A 183 10.53 15.46 -15.30
CA LEU A 183 9.91 15.20 -16.61
C LEU A 183 10.91 14.60 -17.61
N ALA A 184 12.17 15.05 -17.59
CA ALA A 184 13.21 14.48 -18.43
C ALA A 184 13.47 13.01 -18.11
N VAL A 185 13.52 12.64 -16.81
CA VAL A 185 13.63 11.24 -16.38
C VAL A 185 12.40 10.43 -16.81
N GLY A 186 11.18 10.96 -16.66
CA GLY A 186 9.98 10.27 -17.14
C GLY A 186 10.00 9.98 -18.65
N ARG A 187 10.66 10.82 -19.45
CA ARG A 187 10.80 10.63 -20.90
C ARG A 187 11.84 9.58 -21.29
N THR A 188 12.78 9.22 -20.43
CA THR A 188 13.78 8.17 -20.73
C THR A 188 13.18 6.75 -20.69
N ARG A 189 11.89 6.61 -20.33
CA ARG A 189 11.18 5.33 -20.16
C ARG A 189 11.81 4.41 -19.11
N VAL A 190 12.63 4.96 -18.23
CA VAL A 190 13.04 4.30 -16.99
C VAL A 190 11.93 4.50 -15.97
N SER A 191 11.39 3.41 -15.43
CA SER A 191 10.39 3.47 -14.36
C SER A 191 11.08 3.21 -13.01
N PRO A 192 11.61 4.25 -12.34
CA PRO A 192 12.20 4.08 -11.01
C PRO A 192 11.13 3.57 -10.04
N PRO A 193 11.49 2.70 -9.09
CA PRO A 193 10.54 2.18 -8.11
C PRO A 193 9.93 3.31 -7.29
N SER A 194 10.71 4.30 -6.90
CA SER A 194 10.27 5.47 -6.13
C SER A 194 11.02 6.72 -6.59
N TRP A 195 10.37 7.89 -6.48
CA TRP A 195 11.01 9.19 -6.65
C TRP A 195 10.30 10.23 -5.77
N LYS A 196 11.05 11.22 -5.28
CA LYS A 196 10.55 12.32 -4.45
C LYS A 196 11.26 13.61 -4.83
N CYS A 197 10.49 14.69 -4.95
CA CYS A 197 11.01 16.05 -5.03
C CYS A 197 10.58 16.79 -3.77
N SER A 198 11.52 17.41 -3.07
CA SER A 198 11.28 18.17 -1.83
C SER A 198 12.05 19.49 -1.86
N THR A 199 11.52 20.50 -1.19
CA THR A 199 12.26 21.73 -0.92
C THR A 199 13.27 21.50 0.21
N PRO A 200 14.33 22.33 0.32
CA PRO A 200 15.34 22.18 1.36
C PRO A 200 14.77 22.19 2.78
N GLU A 201 13.70 22.96 3.06
CA GLU A 201 13.10 22.99 4.41
C GLU A 201 12.41 21.68 4.82
N ARG A 202 12.11 20.80 3.86
CA ARG A 202 11.47 19.49 4.10
C ARG A 202 12.47 18.34 4.19
N TRP A 203 13.77 18.59 4.06
CA TRP A 203 14.79 17.59 4.33
C TRP A 203 15.01 17.46 5.85
N PRO A 204 14.83 16.26 6.44
CA PRO A 204 15.18 16.08 7.84
C PRO A 204 16.68 16.32 8.02
N SER A 205 17.04 17.17 8.98
CA SER A 205 18.42 17.54 9.31
C SER A 205 19.33 16.36 9.69
N SER A 206 18.77 15.16 9.83
CA SER A 206 19.49 13.90 10.09
C SER A 206 20.00 13.20 8.83
N THR A 207 19.59 13.60 7.62
CA THR A 207 20.17 13.08 6.38
C THR A 207 21.42 13.89 6.06
N ASN A 208 22.53 13.51 6.66
CA ASN A 208 23.84 14.12 6.42
C ASN A 208 24.38 13.70 5.03
N CYS A 209 23.63 14.05 3.97
CA CYS A 209 24.08 13.97 2.59
C CYS A 209 24.61 15.36 2.21
N THR A 210 25.74 15.72 2.83
CA THR A 210 26.55 16.81 2.33
C THR A 210 26.96 16.45 0.91
N ALA A 211 26.71 17.37 -0.03
CA ALA A 211 27.09 17.26 -1.43
C ALA A 211 28.55 16.79 -1.55
N ARG A 212 28.75 15.49 -1.79
CA ARG A 212 30.04 14.92 -2.18
C ARG A 212 29.93 14.55 -3.64
N THR A 213 30.67 15.30 -4.46
CA THR A 213 31.05 14.90 -5.80
C THR A 213 31.62 13.48 -5.75
N SER A 214 31.22 12.69 -6.74
CA SER A 214 31.69 11.36 -7.16
C SER A 214 32.78 10.68 -6.32
N GLU A 215 32.57 9.38 -6.04
CA GLU A 215 33.61 8.35 -5.79
C GLU A 215 33.58 7.64 -4.41
N ASN A 216 32.49 7.70 -3.65
CA ASN A 216 32.13 6.65 -2.66
C ASN A 216 30.70 6.85 -2.11
N ALA A 217 29.70 6.29 -2.80
CA ALA A 217 28.32 6.26 -2.30
C ALA A 217 28.18 5.09 -1.32
N ASP A 218 28.49 5.36 -0.04
CA ASP A 218 28.39 4.39 1.03
C ASP A 218 26.92 4.09 1.39
N ARG A 219 26.68 2.84 1.79
CA ARG A 219 25.41 2.08 1.83
C ARG A 219 24.34 2.57 2.83
N ARG A 220 24.21 3.87 3.09
CA ARG A 220 23.34 4.41 4.18
C ARG A 220 22.56 5.68 3.81
N CYS A 221 22.02 5.76 2.60
CA CYS A 221 20.91 6.69 2.34
C CYS A 221 19.67 5.88 2.00
N CYS A 222 18.80 5.76 3.01
CA CYS A 222 17.46 5.16 2.93
C CYS A 222 16.57 5.85 1.89
#